data_AF-A0A7X6ZX51-F1
#
_entry.id   AF-A0A7X6ZX51-F1
#
_cell.length_a   1.000
_cell.length_b   1.000
_cell.length_c   1.000
_cell.angle_alpha   90.00
_cell.angle_beta   90.00
_cell.angle_gamma   90.00
#
_symmetry.space_group_name_H-M   'P 1'
#
loop_
_entity.id
_entity.type
_entity.pdbx_description
1 polymer ?
#
loop_
_entity_poly.entity_id
_entity_poly.type
_entity_poly.pdbx_seq_one_letter_code
_entity_poly.pdbx_strand_id
1 'polypeptide(L)'
;VMAHEMSHVRNYDIRFSMLMAVMVGSIVLLADGIRRSMFFGRRRSRDSQGTGQGQAILAVFAILLSILAPLLATLIQLAVSRQREYLADASAVELTRNPAGLISALKKLTADTNELETANRGMQHLYIVNPFNNKKKGANSLFSTHPSLESRIERLQSLIGQYQ
;
A
#
# COMPACT_ATOMS: atom_id res chain seq x y z
N VAL A 1 0.07 -20.89 -4.36
CA VAL A 1 0.40 -19.82 -5.34
C VAL A 1 -0.76 -19.62 -6.31
N MET A 2 -1.10 -20.55 -7.21
CA MET A 2 -2.25 -20.35 -8.13
C MET A 2 -3.58 -20.04 -7.42
N ALA A 3 -3.88 -20.72 -6.31
CA ALA A 3 -5.09 -20.41 -5.53
C ALA A 3 -5.06 -19.03 -4.85
N HIS A 4 -3.87 -18.48 -4.59
CA HIS A 4 -3.69 -17.12 -4.06
C HIS A 4 -3.97 -16.09 -5.16
N GLU A 5 -3.43 -16.28 -6.36
CA GLU A 5 -3.75 -15.44 -7.53
C GLU A 5 -5.25 -15.49 -7.86
N MET A 6 -5.85 -16.69 -7.83
CA MET A 6 -7.29 -16.85 -8.02
C MET A 6 -8.10 -16.16 -6.91
N SER A 7 -7.55 -16.08 -5.70
CA SER A 7 -8.19 -15.37 -4.58
C SER A 7 -8.20 -13.87 -4.80
N HIS A 8 -7.16 -13.26 -5.38
CA HIS A 8 -7.19 -11.84 -5.76
C HIS A 8 -8.33 -11.53 -6.75
N VAL A 9 -8.56 -12.43 -7.71
CA VAL A 9 -9.69 -12.32 -8.65
C VAL A 9 -11.02 -12.46 -7.92
N ARG A 10 -11.18 -13.52 -7.11
CA ARG A 10 -12.40 -13.80 -6.33
C ARG A 10 -12.75 -12.66 -5.36
N ASN A 11 -11.75 -12.04 -4.76
CA ASN A 11 -11.89 -10.99 -3.76
C ASN A 11 -12.00 -9.58 -4.38
N TYR A 12 -11.98 -9.49 -5.72
CA TYR A 12 -12.10 -8.25 -6.49
C TYR A 12 -11.01 -7.22 -6.15
N ASP A 13 -9.78 -7.67 -5.94
CA ASP A 13 -8.68 -6.82 -5.48
C ASP A 13 -8.29 -5.74 -6.50
N ILE A 14 -8.41 -6.04 -7.79
CA ILE A 14 -8.19 -5.07 -8.88
C ILE A 14 -9.26 -3.97 -8.82
N ARG A 15 -10.53 -4.34 -8.68
CA ARG A 15 -11.64 -3.37 -8.56
C ARG A 15 -11.45 -2.48 -7.34
N PHE A 16 -11.08 -3.08 -6.22
CA PHE A 16 -10.84 -2.34 -4.98
C PHE A 16 -9.65 -1.38 -5.11
N SER A 17 -8.54 -1.84 -5.70
CA SER A 17 -7.35 -1.01 -5.93
C SER A 17 -7.66 0.18 -6.84
N MET A 18 -8.48 -0.01 -7.87
CA MET A 18 -8.96 1.10 -8.72
C MET A 18 -9.80 2.11 -7.93
N LEU A 19 -10.75 1.65 -7.12
CA LEU A 19 -11.56 2.54 -6.27
C LEU A 19 -10.70 3.32 -5.27
N MET A 20 -9.76 2.65 -4.62
CA MET A 20 -8.82 3.30 -3.70
C MET A 20 -7.94 4.33 -4.42
N ALA A 21 -7.42 4.01 -5.61
CA ALA A 21 -6.63 4.94 -6.40
C ALA A 21 -7.42 6.21 -6.76
N VAL A 22 -8.70 6.06 -7.15
CA VAL A 22 -9.59 7.21 -7.42
C VAL A 22 -9.86 8.02 -6.16
N MET A 23 -10.13 7.38 -5.02
CA MET A 23 -10.37 8.08 -3.75
C MET A 23 -9.13 8.85 -3.26
N VAL A 24 -7.97 8.19 -3.21
CA VAL A 24 -6.70 8.80 -2.82
C VAL A 24 -6.35 9.93 -3.80
N GLY A 25 -6.47 9.70 -5.11
CA GLY A 25 -6.26 10.70 -6.14
C GLY A 25 -7.16 11.92 -5.96
N SER A 26 -8.44 11.72 -5.67
CA SER A 26 -9.40 12.81 -5.42
C SER A 26 -9.01 13.66 -4.20
N ILE A 27 -8.58 13.03 -3.11
CA ILE A 27 -8.09 13.72 -1.90
C ILE A 27 -6.87 14.57 -2.24
N VAL A 28 -5.92 14.03 -3.00
CA VAL A 28 -4.70 14.74 -3.42
C VAL A 28 -5.05 15.93 -4.31
N LEU A 29 -5.97 15.76 -5.26
CA LEU A 29 -6.42 16.84 -6.14
C LEU A 29 -7.15 17.95 -5.37
N LEU A 30 -7.99 17.60 -4.40
CA LEU A 30 -8.65 18.57 -3.53
C LEU A 30 -7.64 19.34 -2.65
N ALA A 31 -6.68 18.62 -2.06
CA ALA A 31 -5.60 19.23 -1.28
C ALA A 31 -4.75 20.20 -2.12
N ASP A 32 -4.38 19.82 -3.35
CA ASP A 32 -3.63 20.69 -4.26
C ASP A 32 -4.47 21.88 -4.73
N GLY A 33 -5.76 21.68 -5.00
CA GLY A 33 -6.70 22.75 -5.35
C GLY A 33 -6.85 23.80 -4.25
N ILE A 34 -7.02 23.38 -2.99
CA ILE A 34 -7.08 24.27 -1.82
C ILE A 34 -5.76 25.01 -1.65
N ARG A 35 -4.63 24.29 -1.74
CA ARG A 35 -3.29 24.88 -1.65
C ARG A 35 -3.10 25.97 -2.72
N ARG A 36 -3.37 25.65 -3.98
CA ARG A 36 -3.24 26.60 -5.10
C ARG A 36 -4.18 27.79 -4.96
N SER A 37 -5.43 27.57 -4.54
CA SER A 37 -6.38 28.64 -4.26
C SER A 37 -5.89 29.60 -3.16
N MET A 38 -5.30 29.10 -2.08
CA MET A 38 -4.76 29.96 -1.02
C MET A 38 -3.51 30.74 -1.43
N PHE A 39 -2.57 30.10 -2.15
CA PHE A 39 -1.34 30.77 -2.60
C PHE A 39 -1.61 31.83 -3.69
N PHE A 40 -2.50 31.54 -4.64
CA PHE A 40 -2.86 32.49 -5.71
C PHE A 40 -3.95 33.49 -5.29
N GLY A 41 -4.87 33.11 -4.41
CA GLY A 41 -5.90 33.99 -3.83
C GLY A 41 -5.31 35.06 -2.90
N ARG A 42 -4.23 34.76 -2.17
CA ARG A 42 -3.48 35.74 -1.36
C ARG A 42 -2.87 36.90 -2.18
N ARG A 43 -2.68 36.75 -3.50
CA ARG A 43 -2.21 37.85 -4.36
C ARG A 43 -3.31 38.87 -4.70
N ARG A 44 -4.60 38.52 -4.58
CA ARG A 44 -5.72 39.44 -4.84
C ARG A 44 -6.22 40.20 -3.61
N SER A 45 -5.98 39.70 -2.39
CA SER A 45 -6.45 40.31 -1.14
C SER A 45 -5.39 41.18 -0.43
N ARG A 46 -4.62 41.98 -1.19
CA ARG A 46 -3.64 42.90 -0.59
C ARG A 46 -4.27 44.23 -0.11
N ASP A 47 -5.60 44.38 -0.20
CA ASP A 47 -6.31 45.66 -0.01
C ASP A 47 -7.31 45.69 1.17
N SER A 48 -7.40 44.63 1.98
CA SER A 48 -8.35 44.58 3.11
C SER A 48 -7.61 44.58 4.46
N GLN A 49 -7.60 45.76 5.06
CA GLN A 49 -7.11 46.06 6.39
C GLN A 49 -8.03 45.40 7.44
N GLY A 50 -7.50 44.47 8.23
CA GLY A 50 -8.13 44.05 9.50
C GLY A 50 -8.68 42.62 9.58
N THR A 51 -7.82 41.60 9.59
CA THR A 51 -8.02 40.31 10.33
C THR A 51 -6.75 39.42 10.26
N GLY A 52 -5.58 39.99 10.57
CA GLY A 52 -4.27 39.36 10.29
C GLY A 52 -3.97 38.05 11.04
N GLN A 53 -4.56 37.82 12.21
CA GLN A 53 -4.20 36.66 13.05
C GLN A 53 -5.02 35.41 12.74
N GLY A 54 -6.35 35.52 12.62
CA GLY A 54 -7.21 34.37 12.31
C GLY A 54 -6.96 33.79 10.91
N GLN A 55 -6.69 34.65 9.93
CA GLN A 55 -6.39 34.24 8.56
C GLN A 55 -5.01 33.57 8.44
N ALA A 56 -4.03 34.00 9.25
CA ALA A 56 -2.72 33.37 9.32
C ALA A 56 -2.79 31.97 9.95
N ILE A 57 -3.57 31.80 11.03
CA ILE A 57 -3.78 30.49 11.67
C ILE A 57 -4.44 29.51 10.69
N LEU A 58 -5.50 29.93 10.00
CA LEU A 58 -6.17 29.09 8.99
C LEU A 58 -5.23 28.70 7.84
N ALA A 59 -4.39 29.63 7.37
CA ALA A 59 -3.41 29.34 6.33
C ALA A 59 -2.37 28.30 6.77
N VAL A 60 -1.89 28.37 8.02
CA VAL A 60 -0.97 27.38 8.60
C VAL A 60 -1.64 26.00 8.68
N PHE A 61 -2.86 25.93 9.22
CA PHE A 61 -3.62 24.67 9.30
C PHE A 61 -3.84 24.04 7.92
N ALA A 62 -4.18 24.85 6.92
CA ALA A 62 -4.46 24.36 5.58
C ALA A 62 -3.18 23.91 4.85
N ILE A 63 -2.03 24.56 5.08
CA ILE A 63 -0.72 24.05 4.61
C ILE A 63 -0.42 22.71 5.27
N LEU A 64 -0.61 22.61 6.59
CA LEU A 64 -0.37 21.39 7.36
C LEU A 64 -1.21 20.22 6.80
N LEU A 65 -2.52 20.44 6.63
CA LEU A 65 -3.44 19.45 6.06
C LEU A 65 -3.10 19.09 4.61
N SER A 66 -2.62 20.03 3.80
CA SER A 66 -2.24 19.76 2.41
C SER A 66 -1.07 18.78 2.28
N ILE A 67 -0.21 18.68 3.30
CA ILE A 67 0.92 17.75 3.35
C ILE A 67 0.49 16.45 4.04
N LEU A 68 -0.24 16.56 5.15
CA LEU A 68 -0.67 15.40 5.94
C LEU A 68 -1.71 14.54 5.22
N ALA A 69 -2.69 15.13 4.55
CA ALA A 69 -3.78 14.37 3.93
C ALA A 69 -3.29 13.39 2.83
N PRO A 70 -2.43 13.77 1.87
CA PRO A 70 -1.84 12.83 0.90
C PRO A 70 -1.02 11.73 1.57
N LEU A 71 -0.25 12.08 2.60
CA LEU A 71 0.63 11.15 3.30
C LEU A 71 -0.18 10.11 4.07
N LEU A 72 -1.24 10.53 4.77
CA LEU A 72 -2.15 9.61 5.44
C LEU A 72 -2.92 8.75 4.45
N ALA A 73 -3.37 9.31 3.33
CA ALA A 73 -4.10 8.57 2.30
C ALA A 73 -3.23 7.45 1.68
N THR A 74 -1.96 7.72 1.40
CA THR A 74 -1.02 6.72 0.88
C THR A 74 -0.69 5.65 1.93
N LEU A 75 -0.51 6.02 3.20
CA LEU A 75 -0.31 5.05 4.28
C LEU A 75 -1.51 4.12 4.46
N ILE A 76 -2.73 4.65 4.40
CA ILE A 76 -3.96 3.84 4.44
C ILE A 76 -3.99 2.90 3.25
N GLN A 77 -3.71 3.39 2.03
CA GLN A 77 -3.68 2.55 0.84
C GLN A 77 -2.69 1.39 0.97
N LEU A 78 -1.47 1.65 1.46
CA LEU A 78 -0.44 0.63 1.69
C LEU A 78 -0.88 -0.37 2.77
N ALA A 79 -1.49 0.10 3.86
CA ALA A 79 -2.01 -0.77 4.91
C ALA A 79 -3.12 -1.70 4.39
N VAL A 80 -4.03 -1.18 3.58
CA VAL A 80 -5.11 -1.97 3.00
C VAL A 80 -4.57 -2.96 1.95
N SER A 81 -3.56 -2.58 1.17
CA SER A 81 -2.86 -3.50 0.26
C SER A 81 -2.31 -4.72 1.01
N ARG A 82 -1.68 -4.51 2.16
CA ARG A 82 -1.18 -5.62 3.00
C ARG A 82 -2.30 -6.49 3.56
N GLN A 83 -3.43 -5.90 3.94
CA GLN A 83 -4.58 -6.66 4.42
C GLN A 83 -5.19 -7.55 3.32
N ARG A 84 -5.18 -7.08 2.06
CA ARG A 84 -5.63 -7.84 0.89
C ARG A 84 -4.78 -9.08 0.63
N GLU A 85 -3.46 -8.97 0.76
CA GLU A 85 -2.54 -10.11 0.68
C GLU A 85 -2.86 -11.20 1.71
N TYR A 86 -3.10 -10.81 2.97
CA TYR A 86 -3.47 -11.79 4.00
C TYR A 86 -4.84 -12.41 3.76
N LEU A 87 -5.79 -11.65 3.22
CA LEU A 87 -7.11 -12.14 2.84
C LEU A 87 -6.99 -13.13 1.67
N ALA A 88 -6.13 -12.85 0.68
CA ALA A 88 -5.84 -13.76 -0.42
C ALA A 88 -5.16 -15.06 0.08
N ASP A 89 -4.26 -14.98 1.07
CA ASP A 89 -3.70 -16.17 1.72
C ASP A 89 -4.77 -17.02 2.42
N ALA A 90 -5.65 -16.39 3.20
CA ALA A 90 -6.73 -17.09 3.88
C ALA A 90 -7.70 -17.74 2.87
N SER A 91 -8.11 -17.02 1.82
CA SER A 91 -8.96 -17.55 0.75
C SER A 91 -8.28 -18.68 -0.04
N ALA A 92 -6.96 -18.61 -0.26
CA ALA A 92 -6.23 -19.68 -0.91
C ALA A 92 -6.24 -20.97 -0.08
N VAL A 93 -6.11 -20.84 1.25
CA VAL A 93 -6.24 -21.97 2.19
C VAL A 93 -7.68 -22.51 2.19
N GLU A 94 -8.69 -21.64 2.19
CA GLU A 94 -10.10 -22.03 2.13
C GLU A 94 -10.40 -22.83 0.85
N LEU A 95 -9.90 -22.37 -0.30
CA LEU A 95 -10.10 -23.00 -1.61
C LEU A 95 -9.37 -24.34 -1.75
N THR A 96 -8.13 -24.42 -1.25
CA THR A 96 -7.28 -25.61 -1.43
C THR A 96 -7.37 -26.61 -0.29
N ARG A 97 -7.88 -26.18 0.87
CA ARG A 97 -7.82 -26.92 2.15
C ARG A 97 -6.40 -27.37 2.51
N ASN A 98 -5.38 -26.69 1.99
CA ASN A 98 -3.98 -27.09 2.13
C ASN A 98 -3.07 -25.91 2.57
N PRO A 99 -3.11 -25.53 3.85
CA PRO A 99 -2.27 -24.46 4.37
C PRO A 99 -0.77 -24.83 4.36
N ALA A 100 -0.43 -26.10 4.57
CA ALA A 100 0.96 -26.57 4.55
C ALA A 100 1.63 -26.39 3.18
N GLY A 101 0.90 -26.61 2.09
CA GLY A 101 1.38 -26.39 0.73
C GLY A 101 1.72 -24.92 0.45
N LEU A 102 0.90 -23.99 0.93
CA LEU A 102 1.17 -22.55 0.81
C LEU A 102 2.38 -22.13 1.64
N ILE A 103 2.48 -22.58 2.89
CA ILE A 103 3.65 -22.32 3.75
C ILE A 103 4.93 -22.86 3.11
N SER A 104 4.90 -24.08 2.57
CA SER A 104 6.05 -24.68 1.88
C SER A 104 6.48 -23.84 0.68
N ALA A 105 5.53 -23.36 -0.12
CA ALA A 105 5.82 -22.48 -1.25
C ALA A 105 6.46 -21.16 -0.79
N LEU A 106 5.93 -20.50 0.24
CA LEU A 106 6.50 -19.26 0.77
C LEU A 106 7.91 -19.47 1.32
N LYS A 107 8.16 -20.58 2.04
CA LYS A 107 9.51 -20.93 2.52
C LYS A 107 10.51 -21.12 1.38
N LYS A 108 10.09 -21.73 0.26
CA LYS A 108 10.93 -21.86 -0.93
C LYS A 108 11.26 -20.50 -1.54
N LEU A 109 10.32 -19.56 -1.57
CA LEU A 109 10.56 -18.19 -2.04
C LEU A 109 11.50 -17.41 -1.12
N THR A 110 11.38 -17.56 0.21
CA THR A 110 12.31 -16.93 1.16
C THR A 110 13.74 -17.48 1.03
N ALA A 111 13.87 -18.77 0.71
CA ALA A 111 15.16 -19.44 0.53
C ALA A 111 15.78 -19.22 -0.85
N ASP A 112 15.04 -18.62 -1.80
CA ASP A 112 15.54 -18.37 -3.15
C ASP A 112 16.50 -17.17 -3.13
N THR A 113 17.79 -17.46 -3.29
CA THR A 113 18.86 -16.47 -3.37
C THR A 113 19.27 -16.14 -4.80
N ASN A 114 18.56 -16.66 -5.81
CA ASN A 114 18.93 -16.43 -7.20
C ASN A 114 18.66 -14.96 -7.57
N GLU A 115 19.73 -14.17 -7.62
CA GLU A 115 19.71 -12.89 -8.31
C GLU A 115 19.70 -13.17 -9.82
N LEU A 116 18.59 -12.82 -10.48
CA LEU A 116 18.49 -12.93 -11.93
C LEU A 116 19.57 -12.05 -12.60
N GLU A 117 20.59 -12.68 -13.18
CA GLU A 117 21.74 -12.01 -13.81
C GLU A 117 21.34 -11.02 -14.92
N THR A 118 20.20 -11.26 -15.58
CA THR A 118 19.65 -10.42 -16.66
C THR A 118 18.21 -9.98 -16.37
N ALA A 119 17.94 -9.47 -15.17
CA ALA A 119 16.65 -8.87 -14.88
C ALA A 119 16.52 -7.50 -15.58
N ASN A 120 15.46 -7.30 -16.37
CA ASN A 120 15.08 -5.99 -16.89
C ASN A 120 14.11 -5.31 -15.91
N ARG A 121 14.42 -4.08 -15.47
CA ARG A 121 13.55 -3.29 -14.59
C ARG A 121 12.15 -3.05 -15.17
N GLY A 122 12.01 -2.97 -16.50
CA GLY A 122 10.71 -2.83 -17.16
C GLY A 122 9.80 -4.06 -17.00
N MET A 123 10.38 -5.24 -16.87
CA MET A 123 9.65 -6.51 -16.71
C MET A 123 9.48 -6.91 -15.24
N GLN A 124 9.92 -6.07 -14.29
CA GLN A 124 9.89 -6.40 -12.85
C GLN A 124 8.51 -6.83 -12.33
N HIS A 125 7.44 -6.34 -12.95
CA HIS A 125 6.04 -6.61 -12.58
C HIS A 125 5.54 -7.99 -13.04
N LEU A 126 6.29 -8.69 -13.90
CA LEU A 126 5.96 -10.03 -14.39
C LEU A 126 6.60 -11.14 -13.53
N TYR A 127 7.52 -10.80 -12.64
CA TYR A 127 8.20 -11.78 -11.79
C TYR A 127 7.40 -12.08 -10.53
N ILE A 128 7.41 -13.35 -10.10
CA ILE A 128 6.78 -13.83 -8.87
C ILE A 128 7.41 -13.17 -7.63
N VAL A 129 8.73 -12.92 -7.68
CA VAL A 129 9.49 -12.18 -6.67
C VAL A 129 10.29 -11.10 -7.39
N ASN A 130 10.22 -9.86 -6.91
CA ASN A 130 10.96 -8.76 -7.53
C ASN A 130 12.47 -8.95 -7.31
N PRO A 131 13.27 -9.18 -8.37
CA PRO A 131 14.70 -9.47 -8.24
C PRO A 131 15.52 -8.29 -7.74
N PHE A 132 14.98 -7.07 -7.81
CA PHE A 132 15.66 -5.85 -7.36
C PHE A 132 15.35 -5.48 -5.90
N ASN A 133 14.42 -6.20 -5.25
CA ASN A 133 13.92 -5.86 -3.92
C ASN A 133 14.65 -6.63 -2.79
N ASN A 134 15.49 -7.62 -3.13
CA ASN A 134 16.16 -8.50 -2.18
C ASN A 134 17.26 -7.83 -1.34
N LYS A 135 17.67 -6.59 -1.65
CA LYS A 135 18.77 -5.91 -0.92
C LYS A 135 18.37 -5.19 0.36
N LYS A 136 17.11 -5.30 0.81
CA LYS A 136 16.73 -4.69 2.09
C LYS A 136 16.02 -5.69 3.00
N LYS A 137 16.81 -6.59 3.59
CA LYS A 137 16.49 -7.22 4.87
C LYS A 137 16.25 -6.10 5.90
N GLY A 138 15.01 -5.63 6.01
CA GLY A 138 14.58 -4.67 7.05
C GLY A 138 14.20 -3.25 6.65
N ALA A 139 14.03 -2.87 5.39
CA ALA A 139 13.66 -1.48 5.08
C ALA A 139 12.15 -1.22 5.12
N ASN A 140 11.71 -0.76 6.31
CA ASN A 140 10.50 -0.01 6.61
C ASN A 140 9.17 -0.66 6.21
N SER A 141 8.57 -1.37 7.17
CA SER A 141 7.19 -1.93 7.11
C SER A 141 6.11 -0.90 6.71
N LEU A 142 6.41 0.39 6.83
CA LEU A 142 5.50 1.48 6.48
C LEU A 142 5.32 1.66 4.97
N PHE A 143 6.37 1.44 4.16
CA PHE A 143 6.34 1.69 2.71
C PHE A 143 6.33 0.41 1.84
N SER A 144 6.40 -0.78 2.45
CA SER A 144 6.27 -2.03 1.71
C SER A 144 4.85 -2.21 1.17
N THR A 145 4.74 -2.50 -0.12
CA THR A 145 3.47 -2.77 -0.82
C THR A 145 2.90 -4.16 -0.49
N HIS A 146 3.76 -5.10 -0.10
CA HIS A 146 3.39 -6.43 0.38
C HIS A 146 3.92 -6.65 1.81
N PRO A 147 3.23 -7.45 2.63
CA PRO A 147 3.74 -7.88 3.92
C PRO A 147 4.96 -8.80 3.71
N SER A 148 5.84 -8.90 4.72
CA SER A 148 7.01 -9.77 4.61
C SER A 148 6.60 -11.24 4.51
N LEU A 149 7.39 -12.05 3.81
CA LEU A 149 7.09 -13.49 3.67
C LEU A 149 7.02 -14.18 5.04
N GLU A 150 7.85 -13.76 5.99
CA GLU A 150 7.87 -14.27 7.36
C GLU A 150 6.53 -14.01 8.07
N SER A 151 5.98 -12.80 7.96
CA SER A 151 4.70 -12.44 8.58
C SER A 151 3.52 -13.23 7.99
N ARG A 152 3.58 -13.53 6.68
CA ARG A 152 2.58 -14.39 6.02
C ARG A 152 2.69 -15.84 6.51
N ILE A 153 3.90 -16.37 6.63
CA ILE A 153 4.14 -17.72 7.15
C ILE A 153 3.64 -17.84 8.59
N GLU A 154 3.99 -16.90 9.46
CA GLU A 154 3.55 -16.89 10.87
C GLU A 154 2.02 -16.91 10.98
N ARG A 155 1.34 -16.08 10.18
CA ARG A 155 -0.12 -16.02 10.17
C ARG A 155 -0.76 -17.30 9.63
N LEU A 156 -0.16 -17.94 8.64
CA LEU A 156 -0.64 -19.23 8.13
C LEU A 156 -0.41 -20.37 9.14
N GLN A 157 0.71 -20.32 9.88
CA GLN A 157 0.99 -21.29 10.95
C GLN A 157 0.01 -21.14 12.10
N SER A 158 -0.36 -19.91 12.48
CA SER A 158 -1.36 -19.69 13.53
C SER A 158 -2.75 -20.21 13.12
N LEU A 159 -3.11 -20.13 11.83
CA LEU A 159 -4.33 -20.76 11.33
C LEU A 159 -4.30 -22.28 11.49
N ILE A 160 -3.18 -22.96 11.21
CA ILE A 160 -3.06 -24.42 11.39
C ILE A 160 -3.13 -24.81 12.87
N GLY A 161 -2.45 -24.06 13.74
CA GLY A 161 -2.41 -24.33 15.18
C GLY A 161 -3.77 -24.21 15.88
N GLN A 162 -4.76 -23.58 15.26
CA GLN A 162 -6.15 -23.50 15.76
C GLN A 162 -7.02 -24.73 15.40
N TYR A 163 -6.55 -25.59 14.48
CA TYR A 163 -7.27 -26.81 14.04
C TYR A 163 -6.70 -28.12 14.62
N GLN A 164 -5.76 -28.04 15.55
CA GLN A 164 -5.25 -29.18 16.34
C GLN A 164 -5.74 -29.09 17.78
#